data_AF-A0A4Q9RPD0-F1
#
_entry.id   AF-A0A4Q9RPD0-F1
#
_cell.length_a   1.000
_cell.length_b   1.000
_cell.length_c   1.000
_cell.angle_alpha   90.00
_cell.angle_beta   90.00
_cell.angle_gamma   90.00
#
_symmetry.space_group_name_H-M   'P 1'
#
loop_
_entity.id
_entity.type
_entity.pdbx_description
1 polymer ?
#
loop_
_entity_poly.entity_id
_entity_poly.type
_entity_poly.pdbx_seq_one_letter_code
_entity_poly.pdbx_strand_id
1 'polypeptide(L)'
;MLENIFTLLMLVMLQAVLGFDNLLYISLESKKAPEQDRKRVRKVGILIAIGLRIVLLFLLVSLIDYFQEPFSFLTGDFKDVAEFAFNGHSLIVLIGGGFIIYTAIKEIWHMISKHDLTQDVDAANSKRSKSANAAIVSIVLMNLVFSFDSILAAIGLTSDIENPTTAFIIMAIAIVISGLLMLILADKISAFLAKNRMYEVLGLFILFIVGIMLVTEGGHLAHIKLFGNEIVPMSKTTFYFVLAVLVIVDVVQGRYQKKLLAESQHAKMKQGEGSH
;
A
#
# COMPACT_ATOMS: atom_id res chain seq x y z
N MET A 1 7.96 20.65 14.32
CA MET A 1 8.52 20.97 12.99
C MET A 1 9.35 19.83 12.41
N LEU A 2 10.40 19.36 13.08
CA LEU A 2 11.25 18.26 12.59
C LEU A 2 10.47 16.96 12.40
N GLU A 3 9.61 16.63 13.37
CA GLU A 3 8.74 15.44 13.34
C GLU A 3 7.79 15.46 12.14
N ASN A 4 7.15 16.59 11.84
CA ASN A 4 6.24 16.72 10.70
C ASN A 4 6.95 16.49 9.35
N ILE A 5 8.19 16.96 9.22
CA ILE A 5 9.01 16.74 8.02
C ILE A 5 9.37 15.26 7.90
N PHE A 6 9.72 14.63 9.01
CA PHE A 6 10.02 13.20 9.04
C PHE A 6 8.79 12.36 8.67
N THR A 7 7.62 12.66 9.26
CA THR A 7 6.35 12.01 8.92
C THR A 7 6.00 12.20 7.45
N LEU A 8 6.19 13.40 6.89
CA LEU A 8 5.99 13.66 5.46
C LEU A 8 6.92 12.78 4.60
N LEU A 9 8.20 12.68 4.96
CA LEU A 9 9.15 11.84 4.25
C LEU A 9 8.75 10.35 4.31
N MET A 10 8.32 9.89 5.48
CA MET A 10 7.83 8.53 5.66
C MET A 10 6.55 8.27 4.85
N LEU A 11 5.61 9.21 4.81
CA LEU A 11 4.42 9.11 3.97
C LEU A 11 4.75 9.06 2.49
N VAL A 12 5.66 9.91 2.01
CA VAL A 12 6.10 9.89 0.60
C VAL A 12 6.77 8.56 0.27
N MET A 13 7.64 8.06 1.15
CA MET A 13 8.29 6.74 1.00
C MET A 13 7.25 5.63 0.96
N LEU A 14 6.32 5.60 1.92
CA LEU A 14 5.28 4.59 2.02
C LEU A 14 4.41 4.59 0.78
N GLN A 15 3.98 5.76 0.31
CA GLN A 15 3.19 5.89 -0.90
C GLN A 15 3.94 5.50 -2.17
N ALA A 16 5.27 5.68 -2.21
CA ALA A 16 6.08 5.22 -3.32
C ALA A 16 6.18 3.69 -3.34
N VAL A 17 6.30 3.05 -2.17
CA VAL A 17 6.38 1.59 -2.04
C VAL A 17 5.02 0.93 -2.26
N LEU A 18 3.96 1.39 -1.58
CA LEU A 18 2.58 0.93 -1.81
C LEU A 18 2.05 1.32 -3.20
N GLY A 19 2.59 2.40 -3.79
CA GLY A 19 2.27 2.84 -5.14
C GLY A 19 2.81 1.92 -6.24
N PHE A 20 3.58 0.88 -5.88
CA PHE A 20 4.08 -0.15 -6.79
C PHE A 20 2.94 -0.80 -7.59
N ASP A 21 1.95 -1.36 -6.89
CA ASP A 21 0.84 -2.10 -7.52
C ASP A 21 0.00 -1.18 -8.38
N ASN A 22 -0.20 0.05 -7.91
CA ASN A 22 -0.92 1.09 -8.63
C ASN A 22 -0.22 1.44 -9.94
N LEU A 23 1.12 1.56 -9.94
CA LEU A 23 1.88 1.86 -11.14
C LEU A 23 1.96 0.67 -12.10
N LEU A 24 2.11 -0.55 -11.58
CA LEU A 24 2.11 -1.77 -12.38
C LEU A 24 0.77 -1.89 -13.13
N TYR A 25 -0.35 -1.69 -12.43
CA TYR A 25 -1.68 -1.67 -13.04
C TYR A 25 -1.81 -0.58 -14.09
N ILE A 26 -1.43 0.66 -13.76
CA ILE A 26 -1.45 1.80 -14.71
C ILE A 26 -0.66 1.47 -15.98
N SER A 27 0.51 0.85 -15.83
CA SER A 27 1.35 0.45 -16.95
C SER A 27 0.68 -0.61 -17.81
N LEU A 28 0.17 -1.68 -17.21
CA LEU A 28 -0.51 -2.78 -17.90
C LEU A 28 -1.78 -2.30 -18.61
N GLU A 29 -2.57 -1.45 -17.94
CA GLU A 29 -3.81 -0.92 -18.50
C GLU A 29 -3.53 0.08 -19.62
N SER A 30 -2.48 0.91 -19.50
CA SER A 30 -2.06 1.81 -20.58
C SER A 30 -1.64 1.08 -21.85
N LYS A 31 -1.09 -0.15 -21.75
CA LYS A 31 -0.70 -0.97 -22.90
C LYS A 31 -1.89 -1.47 -23.72
N LYS A 32 -3.10 -1.52 -23.13
CA LYS A 32 -4.34 -1.93 -23.81
C LYS A 32 -4.93 -0.82 -24.70
N ALA A 33 -4.40 0.40 -24.61
CA ALA A 33 -4.74 1.51 -25.49
C ALA A 33 -3.85 1.53 -26.76
N PRO A 34 -4.28 2.22 -27.84
CA PRO A 34 -3.48 2.41 -29.04
C PRO A 34 -2.08 2.94 -28.72
N GLU A 35 -1.05 2.50 -29.47
CA GLU A 35 0.36 2.78 -29.16
C GLU A 35 0.67 4.27 -29.00
N GLN A 36 0.07 5.08 -29.89
CA GLN A 36 0.17 6.54 -29.90
C GLN A 36 -0.42 7.21 -28.64
N ASP A 37 -1.39 6.58 -27.98
CA ASP A 37 -2.11 7.14 -26.84
C ASP A 37 -1.60 6.66 -25.47
N ARG A 38 -0.76 5.60 -25.42
CA ARG A 38 -0.35 4.97 -24.15
C ARG A 38 0.27 5.96 -23.15
N LYS A 39 1.15 6.85 -23.62
CA LYS A 39 1.77 7.90 -22.80
C LYS A 39 0.74 8.92 -22.29
N ARG A 40 -0.20 9.31 -23.14
CA ARG A 40 -1.29 10.23 -22.78
C ARG A 40 -2.21 9.60 -21.75
N VAL A 41 -2.65 8.36 -21.98
CA VAL A 41 -3.50 7.57 -21.06
C VAL A 41 -2.86 7.49 -19.67
N ARG A 42 -1.56 7.19 -19.61
CA ARG A 42 -0.81 7.13 -18.35
C ARG A 42 -0.77 8.48 -17.63
N LYS A 43 -0.35 9.55 -18.32
CA LYS A 43 -0.26 10.89 -17.72
C LYS A 43 -1.60 11.41 -17.24
N VAL A 44 -2.63 11.32 -18.08
CA VAL A 44 -3.99 11.77 -17.74
C VAL A 44 -4.56 10.92 -16.61
N GLY A 45 -4.39 9.60 -16.67
CA GLY A 45 -4.81 8.70 -15.60
C GLY A 45 -4.17 9.02 -14.26
N ILE A 46 -2.85 9.27 -14.22
CA ILE A 46 -2.13 9.66 -13.00
C ILE A 46 -2.62 11.02 -12.48
N LEU A 47 -2.81 12.03 -13.34
CA LEU A 47 -3.28 13.35 -12.91
C LEU A 47 -4.69 13.29 -12.32
N ILE A 48 -5.61 12.58 -12.97
CA ILE A 48 -6.97 12.38 -12.45
C ILE A 48 -6.93 11.61 -11.13
N ALA A 49 -6.09 10.57 -11.05
CA ALA A 49 -5.90 9.78 -9.83
C ALA A 49 -5.42 10.62 -8.64
N ILE A 50 -4.45 11.53 -8.85
CA ILE A 50 -3.99 12.45 -7.79
C ILE A 50 -5.15 13.34 -7.32
N GLY A 51 -5.91 13.93 -8.24
CA GLY A 51 -7.06 14.77 -7.90
C GLY A 51 -8.11 14.00 -7.09
N LEU A 52 -8.48 12.80 -7.55
CA LEU A 52 -9.44 11.95 -6.84
C LEU A 52 -8.94 11.47 -5.49
N ARG A 53 -7.63 11.25 -5.33
CA ARG A 53 -7.03 10.93 -4.03
C ARG A 53 -7.20 12.05 -3.02
N ILE A 54 -7.02 13.30 -3.43
CA ILE A 54 -7.23 14.45 -2.55
C ILE A 54 -8.72 14.57 -2.17
N VAL A 55 -9.63 14.36 -3.12
CA VAL A 55 -11.07 14.33 -2.84
C VAL A 55 -11.41 13.20 -1.87
N LEU A 56 -10.90 11.99 -2.11
CA LEU A 56 -11.13 10.84 -1.24
C LEU A 56 -10.55 11.04 0.15
N LEU A 57 -9.35 11.63 0.26
CA LEU A 57 -8.74 12.00 1.54
C LEU A 57 -9.67 12.94 2.32
N PHE A 58 -10.16 14.00 1.67
CA PHE A 58 -11.09 14.93 2.29
C PHE A 58 -12.38 14.23 2.75
N LEU A 59 -12.96 13.37 1.91
CA LEU A 59 -14.16 12.61 2.25
C LEU A 59 -13.93 11.69 3.45
N LEU A 60 -12.82 10.93 3.47
CA LEU A 60 -12.53 9.99 4.55
C LEU A 60 -12.22 10.70 5.88
N VAL A 61 -11.42 11.76 5.85
CA VAL A 61 -11.14 12.56 7.06
C VAL A 61 -12.43 13.20 7.57
N SER A 62 -13.24 13.79 6.69
CA SER A 62 -14.53 14.38 7.08
C SER A 62 -15.51 13.34 7.61
N LEU A 63 -15.51 12.13 7.06
CA LEU A 63 -16.34 11.02 7.52
C LEU A 63 -15.93 10.58 8.92
N ILE A 64 -14.62 10.45 9.16
CA ILE A 64 -14.07 10.10 10.47
C ILE A 64 -14.44 11.18 11.49
N ASP A 65 -14.24 12.45 11.15
CA ASP A 65 -14.57 13.59 12.01
C ASP A 65 -16.07 13.65 12.34
N TYR A 66 -16.92 13.36 11.36
CA TYR A 66 -18.37 13.34 11.54
C TYR A 66 -18.84 12.22 12.49
N PHE A 67 -18.15 11.08 12.49
CA PHE A 67 -18.50 9.94 13.33
C PHE A 67 -17.66 9.82 14.62
N GLN A 68 -17.12 10.92 15.13
CA GLN A 68 -16.39 10.91 16.41
C GLN A 68 -17.30 10.75 17.64
N GLU A 69 -18.59 11.07 17.55
CA GLU A 69 -19.50 10.85 18.68
C GLU A 69 -19.70 9.34 18.93
N PRO A 70 -19.54 8.86 20.19
CA PRO A 70 -19.77 7.46 20.53
C PRO A 70 -21.18 7.06 20.15
N PHE A 71 -21.32 6.01 19.34
CA PHE A 71 -22.64 5.45 19.09
C PHE A 71 -23.13 4.80 20.38
N SER A 72 -24.12 5.41 21.02
CA SER A 72 -24.71 4.93 22.28
C SER A 72 -25.28 3.51 22.20
N PHE A 73 -25.47 2.96 21.00
CA PHE A 73 -25.95 1.59 20.75
C PHE A 73 -24.85 0.52 20.57
N LEU A 74 -23.57 0.91 20.45
CA LEU A 74 -22.43 -0.01 20.29
C LEU A 74 -21.51 -0.06 21.51
N THR A 75 -21.91 0.58 22.60
CA THR A 75 -21.17 0.55 23.88
C THR A 75 -21.72 -0.60 24.73
N GLY A 76 -20.87 -1.50 25.18
CA GLY A 76 -21.30 -2.71 25.89
C GLY A 76 -20.22 -3.30 26.79
N ASP A 77 -20.66 -4.00 27.82
CA ASP A 77 -19.82 -4.69 28.78
C ASP A 77 -20.14 -6.18 28.73
N PHE A 78 -19.19 -7.00 28.26
CA PHE A 78 -19.30 -8.46 28.34
C PHE A 78 -18.63 -8.92 29.62
N LYS A 79 -19.42 -8.98 30.70
CA LYS A 79 -19.15 -9.69 31.97
C LYS A 79 -17.65 -9.80 32.29
N ASP A 80 -17.02 -8.70 32.72
CA ASP A 80 -15.66 -8.65 33.27
C ASP A 80 -14.52 -9.24 32.39
N VAL A 81 -14.79 -9.59 31.13
CA VAL A 81 -13.80 -10.22 30.22
C VAL A 81 -13.48 -9.33 29.02
N ALA A 82 -14.44 -8.52 28.56
CA ALA A 82 -14.24 -7.56 27.48
C ALA A 82 -15.15 -6.32 27.63
N GLU A 83 -14.54 -5.16 27.77
CA GLU A 83 -15.19 -3.83 27.66
C GLU A 83 -14.88 -3.25 26.28
N PHE A 84 -15.85 -2.55 25.67
CA PHE A 84 -15.65 -1.82 24.42
C PHE A 84 -16.59 -0.60 24.31
N ALA A 85 -16.05 0.48 23.74
CA ALA A 85 -16.77 1.71 23.44
C ALA A 85 -16.46 2.15 21.99
N PHE A 86 -17.23 1.64 21.03
CA PHE A 86 -17.03 1.98 19.63
C PHE A 86 -17.56 3.39 19.31
N ASN A 87 -16.67 4.28 18.91
CA ASN A 87 -17.00 5.48 18.12
C ASN A 87 -16.80 5.17 16.63
N GLY A 88 -17.39 5.94 15.72
CA GLY A 88 -17.26 5.63 14.28
C GLY A 88 -15.85 5.84 13.73
N HIS A 89 -15.01 6.66 14.37
CA HIS A 89 -13.58 6.72 14.07
C HIS A 89 -12.90 5.35 14.31
N SER A 90 -13.08 4.77 15.50
CA SER A 90 -12.54 3.46 15.87
C SER A 90 -13.04 2.36 14.95
N LEU A 91 -14.31 2.43 14.53
CA LEU A 91 -14.88 1.46 13.61
C LEU A 91 -14.26 1.55 12.21
N ILE A 92 -14.11 2.76 11.67
CA ILE A 92 -13.48 2.99 10.36
C ILE A 92 -12.02 2.53 10.38
N VAL A 93 -11.27 2.85 11.43
CA VAL A 93 -9.86 2.48 11.57
C VAL A 93 -9.70 0.98 11.77
N LEU A 94 -10.54 0.34 12.58
CA LEU A 94 -10.47 -1.10 12.87
C LEU A 94 -10.91 -1.94 11.67
N ILE A 95 -12.02 -1.59 11.02
CA ILE A 95 -12.47 -2.25 9.77
C ILE A 95 -11.44 -2.01 8.67
N GLY A 96 -10.93 -0.79 8.53
CA GLY A 96 -9.92 -0.43 7.55
C GLY A 96 -8.63 -1.22 7.74
N GLY A 97 -8.12 -1.29 8.98
CA GLY A 97 -6.97 -2.11 9.35
C GLY A 97 -7.20 -3.59 9.07
N GLY A 98 -8.36 -4.13 9.46
CA GLY A 98 -8.73 -5.52 9.18
C GLY A 98 -8.81 -5.83 7.68
N PHE A 99 -9.39 -4.92 6.90
CA PHE A 99 -9.46 -5.03 5.43
C PHE A 99 -8.05 -5.05 4.80
N ILE A 100 -7.16 -4.18 5.27
CA ILE A 100 -5.77 -4.10 4.83
C ILE A 100 -5.02 -5.40 5.16
N ILE A 101 -5.15 -5.91 6.40
CA ILE A 101 -4.55 -7.19 6.81
C ILE A 101 -5.05 -8.32 5.92
N TYR A 102 -6.37 -8.43 5.74
CA TYR A 102 -6.98 -9.46 4.91
C TYR A 102 -6.46 -9.41 3.48
N THR A 103 -6.41 -8.21 2.88
CA THR A 103 -5.92 -8.01 1.53
C THR A 103 -4.45 -8.39 1.42
N ALA A 104 -3.60 -7.94 2.34
CA ALA A 104 -2.18 -8.28 2.34
C ALA A 104 -1.95 -9.80 2.47
N ILE A 105 -2.62 -10.46 3.42
CA ILE A 105 -2.54 -11.92 3.60
C ILE A 105 -2.99 -12.65 2.33
N LYS A 106 -4.14 -12.27 1.78
CA LYS A 106 -4.69 -12.89 0.58
C LYS A 106 -3.72 -12.80 -0.60
N GLU A 107 -3.10 -11.63 -0.81
CA GLU A 107 -2.19 -11.47 -1.94
C GLU A 107 -0.85 -12.18 -1.72
N ILE A 108 -0.37 -12.24 -0.47
CA ILE A 108 0.79 -13.07 -0.09
C ILE A 108 0.49 -14.55 -0.39
N TRP A 109 -0.67 -15.07 0.00
CA TRP A 109 -1.08 -16.46 -0.28
C TRP A 109 -1.18 -16.74 -1.78
N HIS A 110 -1.75 -15.80 -2.54
CA HIS A 110 -1.87 -15.92 -4.00
C HIS A 110 -0.52 -15.96 -4.69
N MET A 111 0.44 -15.15 -4.21
CA MET A 111 1.80 -15.15 -4.72
C MET A 111 2.54 -16.47 -4.44
N ILE A 112 2.38 -17.02 -3.22
CA ILE A 112 3.01 -18.30 -2.83
C ILE A 112 2.39 -19.46 -3.60
N SER A 113 1.07 -19.46 -3.79
CA SER A 113 0.34 -20.53 -4.50
C SER A 113 0.66 -20.58 -6.00
N LYS A 114 1.26 -19.54 -6.57
CA LYS A 114 1.66 -19.48 -7.99
C LYS A 114 3.06 -20.05 -8.27
N HIS A 115 3.62 -20.89 -7.39
CA HIS A 115 4.93 -21.51 -7.63
C HIS A 115 4.96 -22.59 -8.74
N ASP A 116 3.85 -22.84 -9.44
CA ASP A 116 3.75 -23.85 -10.52
C ASP A 116 3.20 -23.34 -11.86
N LEU A 117 3.26 -22.04 -12.18
CA LEU A 117 2.80 -21.56 -13.48
C LEU A 117 3.75 -20.54 -14.13
N THR A 118 4.75 -21.07 -14.83
CA THR A 118 5.12 -20.57 -16.17
C THR A 118 3.95 -20.75 -17.13
N GLN A 119 2.83 -20.04 -16.92
CA GLN A 119 1.71 -19.81 -17.86
C GLN A 119 0.51 -19.30 -17.07
N ASP A 120 0.29 -17.98 -17.09
CA ASP A 120 -1.05 -17.37 -17.16
C ASP A 120 -0.97 -15.86 -16.87
N VAL A 121 -0.24 -15.17 -17.74
CA VAL A 121 -0.74 -13.89 -18.28
C VAL A 121 -1.22 -14.06 -19.73
N ASP A 122 -1.36 -15.32 -20.19
CA ASP A 122 -1.87 -15.74 -21.49
C ASP A 122 -3.32 -16.26 -21.41
N ALA A 123 -4.14 -15.59 -20.58
CA ALA A 123 -5.59 -15.59 -20.72
C ALA A 123 -6.14 -14.16 -20.80
N ALA A 124 -5.34 -13.24 -21.35
CA ALA A 124 -5.86 -12.01 -21.94
C ALA A 124 -6.63 -12.40 -23.22
N ASN A 125 -7.82 -12.94 -23.00
CA ASN A 125 -8.92 -13.02 -23.93
C ASN A 125 -8.80 -11.93 -25.00
N SER A 126 -8.77 -12.38 -26.26
CA SER A 126 -9.30 -11.79 -27.51
C SER A 126 -10.29 -10.61 -27.43
N LYS A 127 -10.06 -9.60 -26.59
CA LYS A 127 -10.94 -8.45 -26.39
C LYS A 127 -10.19 -7.19 -26.80
N ARG A 128 -10.52 -6.74 -28.01
CA ARG A 128 -10.34 -5.40 -28.62
C ARG A 128 -9.48 -4.43 -27.80
N SER A 129 -8.49 -3.82 -28.45
CA SER A 129 -7.88 -2.56 -28.03
C SER A 129 -8.91 -1.71 -27.30
N LYS A 130 -8.72 -1.48 -25.99
CA LYS A 130 -9.59 -0.58 -25.25
C LYS A 130 -9.39 0.81 -25.85
N SER A 131 -10.46 1.58 -25.97
CA SER A 131 -10.32 3.01 -26.27
C SER A 131 -9.47 3.67 -25.18
N ALA A 132 -8.69 4.70 -25.54
CA ALA A 132 -7.88 5.46 -24.60
C ALA A 132 -8.71 5.91 -23.38
N ASN A 133 -9.96 6.34 -23.60
CA ASN A 133 -10.87 6.75 -22.52
C ASN A 133 -11.25 5.58 -21.60
N ALA A 134 -11.51 4.39 -22.15
CA ALA A 134 -11.84 3.21 -21.36
C ALA A 134 -10.65 2.75 -20.50
N ALA A 135 -9.43 2.87 -21.02
CA ALA A 135 -8.20 2.60 -20.27
C ALA A 135 -8.01 3.64 -19.14
N ILE A 136 -8.24 4.94 -19.41
CA ILE A 136 -8.19 6.00 -18.38
C ILE A 136 -9.21 5.72 -17.27
N VAL A 137 -10.46 5.40 -17.61
CA VAL A 137 -11.50 5.08 -16.62
C VAL A 137 -11.11 3.86 -15.78
N SER A 138 -10.56 2.81 -16.40
CA SER A 138 -10.10 1.61 -15.67
C SER A 138 -8.96 1.95 -14.70
N ILE A 139 -8.00 2.77 -15.14
CA ILE A 139 -6.91 3.29 -14.30
C ILE A 139 -7.46 4.05 -13.09
N VAL A 140 -8.37 4.98 -13.34
CA VAL A 140 -8.96 5.84 -12.31
C VAL A 140 -9.73 5.01 -11.29
N LEU A 141 -10.54 4.06 -11.75
CA LEU A 141 -11.36 3.22 -10.88
C LEU A 141 -10.51 2.32 -10.00
N MET A 142 -9.49 1.66 -10.55
CA MET A 142 -8.58 0.85 -9.74
C MET A 142 -7.74 1.71 -8.80
N ASN A 143 -7.30 2.88 -9.23
CA ASN A 143 -6.57 3.78 -8.35
C ASN A 143 -7.45 4.23 -7.17
N LEU A 144 -8.74 4.48 -7.39
CA LEU A 144 -9.68 4.82 -6.32
C LEU A 144 -9.75 3.71 -5.27
N VAL A 145 -9.89 2.45 -5.70
CA VAL A 145 -9.93 1.28 -4.80
C VAL A 145 -8.64 1.19 -3.98
N PHE A 146 -7.47 1.21 -4.62
CA PHE A 146 -6.19 1.14 -3.93
C PHE A 146 -5.83 2.38 -3.11
N SER A 147 -6.49 3.51 -3.36
CA SER A 147 -6.24 4.72 -2.60
C SER A 147 -6.77 4.61 -1.18
N PHE A 148 -7.80 3.79 -0.95
CA PHE A 148 -8.39 3.58 0.36
C PHE A 148 -7.34 3.09 1.36
N ASP A 149 -6.59 2.03 1.02
CA ASP A 149 -5.56 1.45 1.88
C ASP A 149 -4.46 2.45 2.22
N SER A 150 -3.95 3.15 1.20
CA SER A 150 -2.88 4.13 1.37
C SER A 150 -3.30 5.38 2.15
N ILE A 151 -4.59 5.75 2.10
CA ILE A 151 -5.13 6.88 2.87
C ILE A 151 -5.34 6.47 4.33
N LEU A 152 -5.91 5.29 4.59
CA LEU A 152 -6.02 4.76 5.95
C LEU A 152 -4.65 4.62 6.61
N ALA A 153 -3.66 4.11 5.88
CA ALA A 153 -2.27 4.06 6.32
C ALA A 153 -1.75 5.44 6.72
N ALA A 154 -2.04 6.46 5.89
CA ALA A 154 -1.61 7.82 6.13
C ALA A 154 -2.28 8.41 7.38
N ILE A 155 -3.59 8.18 7.55
CA ILE A 155 -4.36 8.60 8.73
C ILE A 155 -3.72 8.03 10.00
N GLY A 156 -3.47 6.72 10.03
CA GLY A 156 -2.82 6.08 11.18
C GLY A 156 -1.40 6.59 11.45
N LEU A 157 -0.62 6.94 10.42
CA LEU A 157 0.71 7.51 10.63
C LEU A 157 0.68 8.97 11.10
N THR A 158 -0.44 9.66 10.89
CA THR A 158 -0.64 11.05 11.30
C THR A 158 -1.50 11.22 12.56
N SER A 159 -1.91 10.13 13.22
CA SER A 159 -2.82 10.19 14.38
C SER A 159 -2.29 11.06 15.54
N ASP A 160 -1.02 10.95 15.92
CA ASP A 160 -0.42 11.81 16.97
C ASP A 160 -0.28 13.30 16.62
N ILE A 161 -0.63 13.74 15.41
CA ILE A 161 -0.53 15.15 15.06
C ILE A 161 -1.73 15.88 15.67
N GLU A 162 -1.49 16.63 16.75
CA GLU A 162 -2.51 17.35 17.53
C GLU A 162 -3.45 18.21 16.68
N ASN A 163 -2.93 18.82 15.61
CA ASN A 163 -3.69 19.67 14.73
C ASN A 163 -4.20 18.89 13.50
N PRO A 164 -5.51 18.63 13.37
CA PRO A 164 -6.08 17.83 12.27
C PRO A 164 -5.88 18.49 10.91
N THR A 165 -5.88 19.81 10.84
CA THR A 165 -5.57 20.55 9.60
C THR A 165 -4.12 20.32 9.18
N THR A 166 -3.19 20.26 10.13
CA THR A 166 -1.78 19.98 9.86
C THR A 166 -1.59 18.54 9.37
N ALA A 167 -2.25 17.58 10.00
CA ALA A 167 -2.27 16.18 9.56
C ALA A 167 -2.78 16.06 8.11
N PHE A 168 -3.92 16.69 7.82
CA PHE A 168 -4.50 16.73 6.47
C PHE A 168 -3.53 17.34 5.44
N ILE A 169 -2.92 18.48 5.75
CA ILE A 169 -1.96 19.15 4.86
C ILE A 169 -0.76 18.25 4.57
N ILE A 170 -0.21 17.58 5.59
CA ILE A 170 0.93 16.67 5.41
C ILE A 170 0.54 15.47 4.53
N MET A 171 -0.62 14.85 4.76
CA MET A 171 -1.13 13.78 3.91
C MET A 171 -1.36 14.23 2.46
N ALA A 172 -1.96 15.40 2.26
CA ALA A 172 -2.20 15.97 0.94
C ALA A 172 -0.90 16.29 0.20
N ILE A 173 0.07 16.92 0.88
CA ILE A 173 1.40 17.19 0.31
C ILE A 173 2.10 15.88 -0.06
N ALA A 174 2.03 14.85 0.79
CA ALA A 174 2.60 13.54 0.49
C ALA A 174 1.99 12.96 -0.80
N ILE A 175 0.66 12.96 -0.93
CA ILE A 175 -0.05 12.47 -2.12
C ILE A 175 0.39 13.21 -3.38
N VAL A 176 0.49 14.54 -3.31
CA VAL A 176 0.89 15.37 -4.46
C VAL A 176 2.34 15.09 -4.83
N ILE A 177 3.27 15.11 -3.87
CA ILE A 177 4.69 14.85 -4.13
C ILE A 177 4.89 13.44 -4.71
N SER A 178 4.31 12.43 -4.07
CA SER A 178 4.40 11.04 -4.53
C SER A 178 3.79 10.86 -5.91
N GLY A 179 2.61 11.45 -6.16
CA GLY A 179 1.96 11.43 -7.46
C GLY A 179 2.77 12.12 -8.56
N LEU A 180 3.40 13.25 -8.27
CA LEU A 180 4.29 13.94 -9.21
C LEU A 180 5.56 13.13 -9.48
N LEU A 181 6.16 12.52 -8.45
CA LEU A 181 7.28 11.59 -8.61
C LEU A 181 6.89 10.41 -9.51
N MET A 182 5.70 9.83 -9.29
CA MET A 182 5.17 8.79 -10.16
C MET A 182 5.01 9.29 -11.60
N LEU A 183 4.47 10.48 -11.84
CA LEU A 183 4.31 11.02 -13.18
C LEU A 183 5.65 11.16 -13.92
N ILE A 184 6.68 11.65 -13.25
CA ILE A 184 8.02 11.86 -13.82
C ILE A 184 8.73 10.53 -14.06
N LEU A 185 8.57 9.58 -13.14
CA LEU A 185 9.33 8.33 -13.13
C LEU A 185 8.53 7.12 -13.66
N ALA A 186 7.29 7.30 -14.11
CA ALA A 186 6.36 6.20 -14.41
C ALA A 186 6.94 5.17 -15.38
N ASP A 187 7.60 5.63 -16.45
CA ASP A 187 8.21 4.76 -17.46
C ASP A 187 9.39 3.96 -16.89
N LYS A 188 10.23 4.61 -16.07
CA LYS A 188 11.42 3.99 -15.45
C LYS A 188 11.03 3.01 -14.35
N ILE A 189 10.14 3.43 -13.45
CA ILE A 189 9.67 2.60 -12.35
C ILE A 189 8.94 1.40 -12.95
N SER A 190 7.97 1.59 -13.86
CA SER A 190 7.27 0.47 -14.51
C SER A 190 8.21 -0.58 -15.14
N ALA A 191 9.23 -0.14 -15.87
CA ALA A 191 10.23 -1.05 -16.46
C ALA A 191 11.09 -1.77 -15.39
N PHE A 192 11.48 -1.06 -14.33
CA PHE A 192 12.23 -1.61 -13.20
C PHE A 192 11.40 -2.63 -12.41
N LEU A 193 10.13 -2.32 -12.13
CA LEU A 193 9.22 -3.18 -11.36
C LEU A 193 8.86 -4.45 -12.12
N ALA A 194 8.61 -4.35 -13.43
CA ALA A 194 8.37 -5.53 -14.27
C ALA A 194 9.55 -6.52 -14.25
N LYS A 195 10.77 -6.02 -14.06
CA LYS A 195 11.99 -6.84 -13.97
C LYS A 195 12.30 -7.34 -12.56
N ASN A 196 11.76 -6.67 -11.53
CA ASN A 196 12.14 -6.88 -10.14
C ASN A 196 10.91 -7.13 -9.24
N ARG A 197 10.18 -8.22 -9.51
CA ARG A 197 8.99 -8.64 -8.73
C ARG A 197 9.23 -8.83 -7.23
N MET A 198 10.48 -8.99 -6.78
CA MET A 198 10.80 -9.08 -5.34
C MET A 198 10.32 -7.85 -4.55
N TYR A 199 10.27 -6.67 -5.15
CA TYR A 199 9.81 -5.45 -4.47
C TYR A 199 8.28 -5.39 -4.29
N GLU A 200 7.51 -6.21 -5.02
CA GLU A 200 6.06 -6.39 -4.81
C GLU A 200 5.81 -6.99 -3.42
N VAL A 201 6.62 -7.98 -3.04
CA VAL A 201 6.55 -8.68 -1.75
C VAL A 201 6.80 -7.73 -0.59
N LEU A 202 7.82 -6.87 -0.71
CA LEU A 202 8.14 -5.86 0.29
C LEU A 202 6.95 -4.92 0.53
N GLY A 203 6.26 -4.49 -0.54
CA GLY A 203 5.06 -3.66 -0.44
C GLY A 203 3.93 -4.34 0.34
N LEU A 204 3.68 -5.63 0.06
CA LEU A 204 2.67 -6.42 0.78
C LEU A 204 3.00 -6.59 2.26
N PHE A 205 4.26 -6.81 2.63
CA PHE A 205 4.67 -6.87 4.04
C PHE A 205 4.51 -5.53 4.74
N ILE A 206 4.86 -4.42 4.08
CA ILE A 206 4.65 -3.09 4.63
C ILE A 206 3.16 -2.82 4.83
N LEU A 207 2.32 -3.18 3.86
CA LEU A 207 0.86 -3.08 3.95
C LEU A 207 0.32 -3.91 5.12
N PHE A 208 0.84 -5.11 5.33
CA PHE A 208 0.47 -5.96 6.47
C PHE A 208 0.82 -5.31 7.82
N ILE A 209 2.02 -4.74 7.97
CA ILE A 209 2.44 -4.03 9.18
C ILE A 209 1.59 -2.77 9.42
N VAL A 210 1.26 -2.02 8.36
CA VAL A 210 0.30 -0.91 8.43
C VAL A 210 -1.07 -1.39 8.91
N GLY A 211 -1.55 -2.53 8.40
CA GLY A 211 -2.79 -3.14 8.85
C GLY A 211 -2.79 -3.45 10.34
N ILE A 212 -1.70 -4.03 10.86
CA ILE A 212 -1.52 -4.28 12.30
C ILE A 212 -1.56 -2.97 13.08
N MET A 213 -0.81 -1.95 12.63
CA MET A 213 -0.79 -0.63 13.26
C MET A 213 -2.21 -0.06 13.39
N LEU A 214 -2.99 -0.10 12.31
CA LEU A 214 -4.38 0.39 12.29
C LEU A 214 -5.31 -0.45 13.16
N VAL A 215 -5.20 -1.77 13.18
CA VAL A 215 -6.03 -2.61 14.07
C VAL A 215 -5.72 -2.32 15.54
N THR A 216 -4.44 -2.12 15.89
CA THR A 216 -4.07 -1.73 17.26
C THR A 216 -4.56 -0.34 17.63
N GLU A 217 -4.47 0.63 16.70
CA GLU A 217 -5.00 1.98 16.89
C GLU A 217 -6.52 1.99 17.04
N GLY A 218 -7.24 1.30 16.15
CA GLY A 218 -8.68 1.17 16.21
C GLY A 218 -9.16 0.45 17.46
N GLY A 219 -8.41 -0.57 17.91
CA GLY A 219 -8.69 -1.26 19.17
C GLY A 219 -8.49 -0.37 20.40
N HIS A 220 -7.46 0.47 20.37
CA HIS A 220 -7.23 1.48 21.40
C HIS A 220 -8.34 2.54 21.43
N LEU A 221 -8.71 3.08 20.26
CA LEU A 221 -9.81 4.05 20.11
C LEU A 221 -11.17 3.47 20.52
N ALA A 222 -11.35 2.16 20.42
CA ALA A 222 -12.55 1.45 20.86
C ALA A 222 -12.50 0.98 22.33
N HIS A 223 -11.44 1.33 23.07
CA HIS A 223 -11.20 0.89 24.45
C HIS A 223 -11.31 -0.63 24.65
N ILE A 224 -10.88 -1.41 23.65
CA ILE A 224 -10.98 -2.87 23.69
C ILE A 224 -9.99 -3.41 24.74
N LYS A 225 -10.52 -4.19 25.68
CA LYS A 225 -9.74 -5.01 26.62
C LYS A 225 -9.76 -6.47 26.20
N LEU A 226 -8.59 -7.10 26.14
CA LEU A 226 -8.40 -8.52 25.91
C LEU A 226 -7.73 -9.15 27.14
N PHE A 227 -8.40 -10.11 27.77
CA PHE A 227 -7.90 -10.79 28.98
C PHE A 227 -7.50 -9.80 30.11
N GLY A 228 -8.28 -8.73 30.27
CA GLY A 228 -8.02 -7.67 31.27
C GLY A 228 -6.92 -6.67 30.90
N ASN A 229 -6.28 -6.80 29.72
CA ASN A 229 -5.28 -5.84 29.24
C ASN A 229 -5.85 -4.99 28.10
N GLU A 230 -5.61 -3.68 28.16
CA GLU A 230 -5.99 -2.76 27.09
C GLU A 230 -5.11 -2.98 25.85
N ILE A 231 -5.71 -2.85 24.67
CA ILE A 231 -4.95 -2.81 23.42
C ILE A 231 -4.18 -1.49 23.37
N VAL A 232 -2.85 -1.59 23.43
CA VAL A 232 -1.94 -0.45 23.27
C VAL A 232 -1.61 -0.29 21.79
N PRO A 233 -1.72 0.92 21.23
CA PRO A 233 -1.41 1.16 19.82
C PRO A 233 0.08 0.93 19.55
N MET A 234 0.40 0.42 18.37
CA MET A 234 1.78 0.25 17.94
C MET A 234 2.48 1.62 17.85
N SER A 235 3.58 1.80 18.60
CA SER A 235 4.33 3.05 18.53
C SER A 235 4.88 3.31 17.12
N LYS A 236 4.84 4.57 16.67
CA LYS A 236 5.40 4.96 15.36
C LYS A 236 6.89 4.64 15.25
N THR A 237 7.64 4.78 16.34
CA THR A 237 9.06 4.38 16.37
C THR A 237 9.22 2.89 16.12
N THR A 238 8.38 2.05 16.73
CA THR A 238 8.36 0.60 16.45
C THR A 238 8.03 0.34 14.98
N PHE A 239 7.02 1.03 14.44
CA PHE A 239 6.66 0.93 13.03
C PHE A 239 7.85 1.29 12.11
N TYR A 240 8.50 2.43 12.33
CA TYR A 240 9.66 2.87 11.56
C TYR A 240 10.85 1.92 11.68
N PHE A 241 11.09 1.40 12.88
CA PHE A 241 12.15 0.41 13.12
C PHE A 241 11.89 -0.87 12.34
N VAL A 242 10.65 -1.39 12.39
CA VAL A 242 10.27 -2.59 11.62
C VAL A 242 10.40 -2.34 10.11
N LEU A 243 9.97 -1.19 9.60
CA LEU A 243 10.16 -0.83 8.20
C LEU A 243 11.63 -0.79 7.79
N ALA A 244 12.48 -0.17 8.60
CA ALA A 244 13.92 -0.08 8.32
C ALA A 244 14.55 -1.49 8.28
N VAL A 245 14.19 -2.36 9.24
CA VAL A 245 14.67 -3.75 9.27
C VAL A 245 14.18 -4.52 8.04
N LEU A 246 12.91 -4.40 7.66
CA LEU A 246 12.36 -5.06 6.47
C LEU A 246 13.09 -4.65 5.18
N VAL A 247 13.33 -3.35 5.00
CA VAL A 247 14.08 -2.84 3.84
C VAL A 247 15.52 -3.36 3.85
N ILE A 248 16.19 -3.34 5.00
CA ILE A 248 17.57 -3.85 5.12
C ILE A 248 17.62 -5.35 4.80
N VAL A 249 16.72 -6.14 5.37
CA VAL A 249 16.64 -7.59 5.14
C VAL A 249 16.40 -7.88 3.67
N ASP A 250 15.46 -7.18 3.02
CA ASP A 250 15.16 -7.37 1.60
C ASP A 250 16.35 -6.99 0.71
N VAL A 251 17.06 -5.90 1.02
CA VAL A 251 18.29 -5.50 0.30
C VAL A 251 19.40 -6.54 0.48
N VAL A 252 19.60 -7.07 1.68
CA VAL A 252 20.60 -8.11 1.97
C VAL A 252 20.24 -9.40 1.25
N GLN A 253 18.99 -9.85 1.34
CA GLN A 253 18.48 -11.04 0.66
C GLN A 253 18.63 -10.91 -0.86
N GLY A 254 18.29 -9.76 -1.44
CA GLY A 254 18.44 -9.50 -2.87
C GLY A 254 19.90 -9.55 -3.33
N ARG A 255 20.85 -9.07 -2.52
CA ARG A 255 22.30 -9.21 -2.81
C ARG A 255 22.77 -10.66 -2.69
N TYR A 256 22.31 -11.37 -1.67
CA TYR A 256 22.66 -12.77 -1.45
C TYR A 256 22.17 -13.68 -2.59
N GLN A 257 20.91 -13.53 -3.00
CA GLN A 257 20.35 -14.29 -4.13
C GLN A 257 21.11 -14.04 -5.45
N LYS A 258 21.49 -12.79 -5.73
CA LYS A 258 22.31 -12.46 -6.91
C LYS A 258 23.68 -13.17 -6.88
N LYS A 259 24.29 -13.25 -5.70
CA LYS A 259 25.58 -13.95 -5.53
C LYS A 259 25.44 -15.46 -5.78
N LEU A 260 24.41 -16.09 -5.21
CA LEU A 260 24.12 -17.52 -5.43
C LEU A 260 23.87 -17.85 -6.91
N LEU A 261 23.12 -16.99 -7.61
CA LEU A 261 22.87 -17.15 -9.04
C LEU A 261 24.16 -17.05 -9.87
N ALA A 262 25.05 -16.11 -9.53
CA ALA A 262 26.34 -15.96 -10.18
C ALA A 262 27.23 -17.20 -9.94
N GLU A 263 27.31 -17.69 -8.71
CA GLU A 263 28.07 -18.92 -8.37
C GLU A 263 27.52 -20.15 -9.10
N SER A 264 26.20 -20.28 -9.18
CA SER A 264 25.53 -21.36 -9.92
C SER A 264 25.83 -21.31 -11.43
N GLN A 265 25.88 -20.12 -12.03
CA GLN A 265 26.23 -19.94 -13.44
C GLN A 265 27.70 -20.28 -13.70
N HIS A 266 28.62 -19.84 -12.83
CA HIS A 266 30.03 -20.19 -12.92
C HIS A 266 30.27 -21.70 -12.77
N ALA A 267 29.53 -22.37 -11.88
CA ALA A 267 29.61 -23.83 -11.73
C ALA A 267 29.14 -24.57 -13.01
N LYS A 268 28.06 -24.11 -13.65
CA LYS A 268 27.57 -24.69 -14.91
C LYS A 268 28.52 -24.49 -16.09
N MET A 269 29.17 -23.33 -16.21
CA MET A 269 30.16 -23.08 -17.26
C MET A 269 31.37 -24.02 -17.14
N LYS A 270 31.89 -24.22 -15.91
CA LYS A 270 33.01 -25.15 -15.66
C LYS A 270 32.68 -26.61 -15.96
N GLN A 271 31.42 -27.04 -15.81
CA GLN A 271 31.01 -28.40 -16.14
C GLN A 271 30.81 -28.61 -17.65
N GLY A 272 30.40 -27.57 -18.40
CA GLY A 272 30.24 -27.63 -19.86
C GLY A 272 31.57 -27.68 -20.63
N GLU A 273 32.64 -27.06 -20.12
CA GLU A 273 33.96 -27.07 -20.75
C GLU A 273 34.73 -28.41 -20.57
N GLY A 274 34.29 -29.27 -19.65
CA GLY A 274 34.93 -30.58 -19.38
C GLY A 274 34.34 -31.77 -20.16
N SER A 275 33.38 -31.55 -21.07
CA SER A 275 32.69 -32.62 -21.83
C SER A 275 32.99 -32.61 -23.34
N HIS A 276 34.09 -31.99 -23.76
CA HIS A 276 34.58 -32.02 -25.14
C HIS A 276 35.92 -32.73 -25.27
#